data_AF-A0A1I7VCX7-F1
#
_entry.id   AF-A0A1I7VCX7-F1
#
_cell.length_a   1.000
_cell.length_b   1.000
_cell.length_c   1.000
_cell.angle_alpha   90.00
_cell.angle_beta   90.00
_cell.angle_gamma   90.00
#
_symmetry.space_group_name_H-M   'P 1'
#
loop_
_entity.id
_entity.type
_entity.pdbx_description
1 polymer ?
#
loop_
_entity_poly.entity_id
_entity_poly.type
_entity_poly.pdbx_seq_one_letter_code
_entity_poly.pdbx_strand_id
1 'polypeptide(L)'
;MHEAMERKERPENYGILVNEGHKFRGDIIVTLYEKQFGLYPYYRDFSDLTSAVNGGIPQRANLSAHLSKVRSDIDKAIPNTNFDGLAIIDYEDWRPLWEHNWYTKRIYRNASLAYVEEQYKNTGKTLTKDDKLNIAKDEFNRAAMKFLTETIREAKKMRPNALWGFYGMPFCNYNAGKSGTVGCEEVFEKFNDRLQPLYAEATAFYPSIYLPSRNSGRTGCLYVTSVLQEAKRCAKKLSIPIFTFSGIEYFPLKSADPYYSKEDLFHSLNTAFVMGVQGTIIWSSSKNMAERCHGIGDYVRKYVGPKAEELKARDKIKKIRKPNKPDQPFCGQTITAKKNEGIFF
;
A
#
# COMPACT_ATOMS: atom_id res chain seq x y z
N MET A 1 16.25 18.87 -33.24
CA MET A 1 14.94 18.34 -32.79
C MET A 1 14.99 16.82 -32.50
N HIS A 2 15.81 16.04 -33.20
CA HIS A 2 16.09 14.62 -32.87
C HIS A 2 16.88 14.43 -31.55
N GLU A 3 17.91 15.25 -31.29
CA GLU A 3 18.71 15.15 -30.05
C GLU A 3 17.93 15.47 -28.75
N ALA A 4 16.81 16.20 -28.83
CA ALA A 4 15.95 16.47 -27.68
C ALA A 4 15.02 15.29 -27.36
N MET A 5 14.73 14.43 -28.35
CA MET A 5 13.95 13.19 -28.17
C MET A 5 14.82 12.04 -27.64
N GLU A 6 16.13 12.02 -27.92
CA GLU A 6 17.07 11.02 -27.40
C GLU A 6 17.46 11.24 -25.93
N ARG A 7 17.19 12.41 -25.34
CA ARG A 7 17.59 12.74 -23.95
C ARG A 7 16.69 12.18 -22.84
N LYS A 8 15.64 11.40 -23.14
CA LYS A 8 14.67 10.94 -22.12
C LYS A 8 14.54 9.41 -22.05
N GLU A 9 15.66 8.70 -21.94
CA GLU A 9 15.63 7.25 -21.77
C GLU A 9 15.36 6.78 -20.33
N ARG A 10 15.68 7.62 -19.34
CA ARG A 10 15.68 7.25 -17.91
C ARG A 10 14.59 7.97 -17.09
N PRO A 11 13.96 7.31 -16.11
CA PRO A 11 12.95 7.91 -15.22
C PRO A 11 13.39 9.23 -14.55
N GLU A 12 14.66 9.35 -14.18
CA GLU A 12 15.28 10.48 -13.49
C GLU A 12 15.16 11.77 -14.30
N ASN A 13 15.19 11.67 -15.63
CA ASN A 13 15.06 12.82 -16.53
C ASN A 13 13.65 13.44 -16.51
N TYR A 14 12.68 12.72 -15.96
CA TYR A 14 11.32 13.20 -15.69
C TYR A 14 11.14 13.68 -14.24
N GLY A 15 12.22 13.66 -13.45
CA GLY A 15 12.22 14.02 -12.04
C GLY A 15 11.65 12.96 -11.11
N ILE A 16 11.55 11.71 -11.57
CA ILE A 16 11.22 10.53 -10.76
C ILE A 16 12.47 10.14 -9.95
N LEU A 17 12.32 9.94 -8.64
CA LEU A 17 13.39 9.48 -7.79
C LEU A 17 13.56 7.96 -7.96
N VAL A 18 14.81 7.53 -8.11
CA VAL A 18 15.19 6.11 -8.17
C VAL A 18 16.36 5.89 -7.22
N ASN A 19 16.45 4.69 -6.65
CA ASN A 19 17.63 4.30 -5.89
C ASN A 19 18.89 4.37 -6.76
N GLU A 20 20.01 4.71 -6.14
CA GLU A 20 21.33 4.71 -6.77
C GLU A 20 21.62 3.37 -7.46
N GLY A 21 22.08 3.46 -8.72
CA GLY A 21 22.36 2.28 -9.56
C GLY A 21 21.12 1.43 -9.88
N HIS A 22 19.91 2.00 -9.76
CA HIS A 22 18.63 1.32 -9.99
C HIS A 22 18.44 0.07 -9.12
N LYS A 23 19.06 0.04 -7.94
CA LYS A 23 18.93 -1.07 -7.00
C LYS A 23 17.49 -1.17 -6.50
N PHE A 24 16.99 -2.40 -6.36
CA PHE A 24 15.65 -2.63 -5.83
C PHE A 24 15.49 -2.15 -4.38
N ARG A 25 16.57 -2.24 -3.58
CA ARG A 25 16.68 -1.68 -2.24
C ARG A 25 17.86 -0.72 -2.22
N GLY A 26 17.63 0.54 -1.86
CA GLY A 26 18.66 1.58 -1.91
C GLY A 26 18.34 2.77 -1.01
N ASP A 27 18.89 3.91 -1.38
CA ASP A 27 18.93 5.17 -0.63
C ASP A 27 17.60 5.96 -0.63
N ILE A 28 16.71 5.71 -1.60
CA ILE A 28 15.41 6.40 -1.69
C ILE A 28 14.28 5.56 -1.09
N ILE A 29 14.23 4.27 -1.42
CA ILE A 29 13.12 3.38 -1.07
C ILE A 29 13.59 1.94 -0.86
N VAL A 30 13.06 1.30 0.17
CA VAL A 30 13.23 -0.12 0.48
C VAL A 30 11.89 -0.75 0.83
N THR A 31 11.49 -1.78 0.08
CA THR A 31 10.33 -2.62 0.39
C THR A 31 10.78 -3.98 0.92
N LEU A 32 10.17 -4.40 2.02
CA LEU A 32 10.49 -5.59 2.80
C LEU A 32 9.31 -6.57 2.72
N TYR A 33 9.41 -7.51 1.80
CA TYR A 33 8.33 -8.47 1.49
C TYR A 33 8.19 -9.57 2.54
N GLU A 34 6.93 -9.94 2.83
CA GLU A 34 6.51 -10.87 3.89
C GLU A 34 7.29 -12.18 4.00
N LYS A 35 7.71 -12.76 2.86
CA LYS A 35 8.43 -14.05 2.85
C LYS A 35 9.94 -13.91 3.09
N GLN A 36 10.47 -12.70 3.09
CA GLN A 36 11.89 -12.40 3.21
C GLN A 36 12.24 -11.51 4.40
N PHE A 37 11.24 -11.04 5.15
CA PHE A 37 11.43 -10.07 6.22
C PHE A 37 10.86 -10.60 7.54
N GLY A 38 11.76 -10.91 8.48
CA GLY A 38 11.38 -11.51 9.75
C GLY A 38 10.87 -12.95 9.60
N LEU A 39 10.33 -13.49 10.69
CA LEU A 39 9.61 -14.75 10.71
C LEU A 39 8.09 -14.52 10.74
N TYR A 40 7.56 -13.93 9.66
CA TYR A 40 6.12 -13.66 9.54
C TYR A 40 5.32 -14.99 9.46
N PRO A 41 4.25 -15.17 10.24
CA PRO A 41 3.43 -16.38 10.22
C PRO A 41 2.45 -16.37 9.05
N TYR A 42 2.44 -17.45 8.26
CA TYR A 42 1.55 -17.57 7.10
C TYR A 42 1.32 -19.04 6.71
N TYR A 43 0.44 -19.27 5.73
CA TYR A 43 0.20 -20.57 5.11
C TYR A 43 0.68 -20.57 3.66
N ARG A 44 1.47 -21.58 3.26
CA ARG A 44 1.88 -21.72 1.84
C ARG A 44 0.69 -22.01 0.94
N ASP A 45 -0.30 -22.72 1.46
CA ASP A 45 -1.56 -23.05 0.81
C ASP A 45 -2.73 -22.63 1.71
N PHE A 46 -3.56 -21.70 1.23
CA PHE A 46 -4.71 -21.18 1.96
C PHE A 46 -5.85 -22.20 2.16
N SER A 47 -5.71 -23.42 1.63
CA SER A 47 -6.64 -24.53 1.82
C SER A 47 -6.12 -25.62 2.77
N ASP A 48 -4.84 -25.57 3.16
CA ASP A 48 -4.19 -26.62 3.95
C ASP A 48 -3.53 -26.05 5.22
N LEU A 49 -4.08 -26.42 6.39
CA LEU A 49 -3.56 -26.01 7.69
C LEU A 49 -2.18 -26.61 8.02
N THR A 50 -1.77 -27.70 7.36
CA THR A 50 -0.44 -28.30 7.56
C THR A 50 0.65 -27.52 6.83
N SER A 51 0.27 -26.63 5.90
CA SER A 51 1.18 -25.76 5.16
C SER A 51 1.72 -24.56 5.96
N ALA A 52 1.47 -24.53 7.27
CA ALA A 52 1.85 -23.46 8.17
C ALA A 52 3.36 -23.19 8.17
N VAL A 53 3.71 -21.91 8.17
CA VAL A 53 5.08 -21.40 8.31
C VAL A 53 5.11 -20.45 9.49
N ASN A 54 6.15 -20.55 10.33
CA ASN A 54 6.32 -19.76 11.55
C ASN A 54 5.09 -19.81 12.49
N GLY A 55 4.37 -20.94 12.51
CA GLY A 55 3.16 -21.15 13.31
C GLY A 55 1.84 -20.80 12.61
N GLY A 56 1.88 -20.22 11.40
CA GLY A 56 0.71 -19.96 10.55
C GLY A 56 -0.17 -18.79 10.98
N ILE A 57 -0.37 -18.59 12.28
CA ILE A 57 -1.17 -17.50 12.86
C ILE A 57 -0.35 -16.70 13.88
N PRO A 58 -0.63 -15.40 14.10
CA PRO A 58 0.16 -14.55 14.98
C PRO A 58 0.22 -15.02 16.43
N GLN A 59 -0.85 -15.62 16.97
CA GLN A 59 -0.85 -16.14 18.35
C GLN A 59 0.02 -17.39 18.56
N ARG A 60 0.48 -18.04 17.48
CA ARG A 60 1.45 -19.15 17.53
C ARG A 60 2.87 -18.74 17.16
N ALA A 61 3.08 -17.48 16.76
CA ALA A 61 4.37 -17.03 16.28
C ALA A 61 5.35 -16.84 17.44
N ASN A 62 6.60 -17.28 17.26
CA ASN A 62 7.67 -16.94 18.19
C ASN A 62 8.14 -15.50 17.92
N LEU A 63 7.57 -14.54 18.66
CA LEU A 63 7.85 -13.12 18.46
C LEU A 63 9.33 -12.75 18.69
N SER A 64 10.00 -13.37 19.66
CA SER A 64 11.42 -13.07 19.94
C SER A 64 12.34 -13.52 18.80
N ALA A 65 12.07 -14.70 18.24
CA ALA A 65 12.78 -15.19 17.06
C ALA A 65 12.46 -14.32 15.83
N HIS A 66 11.21 -13.91 15.66
CA HIS A 66 10.79 -13.00 14.61
C HIS A 66 11.56 -11.67 14.67
N LEU A 67 11.59 -11.00 15.82
CA LEU A 67 12.28 -9.71 15.98
C LEU A 67 13.80 -9.84 15.81
N SER A 68 14.39 -10.97 16.21
CA SER A 68 15.81 -11.24 15.95
C SER A 68 16.09 -11.38 14.45
N LYS A 69 15.19 -12.02 13.70
CA LYS A 69 15.29 -12.12 12.24
C LYS A 69 15.04 -10.78 11.55
N VAL A 70 14.08 -9.99 12.04
CA VAL A 70 13.84 -8.61 11.58
C VAL A 70 15.11 -7.78 11.68
N ARG A 71 15.83 -7.85 12.81
CA ARG A 71 17.09 -7.12 12.97
C ARG A 71 18.11 -7.48 11.88
N SER A 72 18.38 -8.77 11.73
CA SER A 72 19.31 -9.24 10.70
C SER A 72 18.89 -8.86 9.27
N ASP A 73 17.58 -8.87 8.98
CA ASP A 73 17.07 -8.52 7.66
C ASP A 73 17.16 -7.02 7.38
N ILE A 74 16.95 -6.16 8.39
CA ILE A 74 17.16 -4.71 8.26
C ILE A 74 18.62 -4.39 7.99
N ASP A 75 19.56 -4.98 8.73
CA ASP A 75 20.98 -4.73 8.51
C ASP A 75 21.45 -5.13 7.11
N LYS A 76 20.87 -6.21 6.57
CA LYS A 76 21.14 -6.64 5.19
C LYS A 76 20.47 -5.75 4.15
N ALA A 77 19.20 -5.37 4.36
CA ALA A 77 18.39 -4.67 3.37
C ALA A 77 18.64 -3.16 3.35
N ILE A 78 18.98 -2.57 4.50
CA ILE A 78 19.21 -1.14 4.71
C ILE A 78 20.55 -0.99 5.47
N PRO A 79 21.71 -1.19 4.82
CA PRO A 79 23.01 -1.12 5.52
C PRO A 79 23.32 0.25 6.12
N ASN A 80 22.79 1.33 5.50
CA ASN A 80 22.93 2.69 6.03
C ASN A 80 22.07 2.86 7.29
N THR A 81 22.70 2.99 8.46
CA THR A 81 22.01 3.19 9.74
C THR A 81 21.28 4.54 9.83
N ASN A 82 21.71 5.53 9.04
CA ASN A 82 21.12 6.86 8.98
C ASN A 82 20.10 7.00 7.83
N PHE A 83 19.67 5.89 7.22
CA PHE A 83 18.69 5.89 6.14
C PHE A 83 17.44 6.70 6.53
N ASP A 84 17.11 7.67 5.69
CA ASP A 84 16.01 8.64 5.83
C ASP A 84 14.97 8.53 4.69
N GLY A 85 15.11 7.50 3.85
CA GLY A 85 14.19 7.19 2.77
C GLY A 85 12.93 6.46 3.21
N LEU A 86 12.17 5.97 2.23
CA LEU A 86 10.93 5.24 2.43
C LEU A 86 11.21 3.78 2.80
N ALA A 87 10.71 3.32 3.95
CA ALA A 87 10.85 1.94 4.42
C ALA A 87 9.46 1.28 4.58
N ILE A 88 9.16 0.33 3.71
CA ILE A 88 7.83 -0.27 3.61
C ILE A 88 7.88 -1.73 4.04
N ILE A 89 7.09 -2.09 5.05
CA ILE A 89 6.84 -3.48 5.44
C ILE A 89 5.62 -3.97 4.66
N ASP A 90 5.82 -4.97 3.81
CA ASP A 90 4.77 -5.50 2.94
C ASP A 90 4.31 -6.87 3.44
N TYR A 91 3.45 -6.85 4.46
CA TYR A 91 2.81 -8.01 5.08
C TYR A 91 1.34 -8.07 4.66
N GLU A 92 0.99 -9.07 3.87
CA GLU A 92 -0.33 -9.15 3.24
C GLU A 92 -1.10 -10.42 3.57
N ASP A 93 -0.43 -11.50 3.96
CA ASP A 93 -1.07 -12.83 4.11
C ASP A 93 -2.31 -12.82 5.02
N TRP A 94 -2.32 -12.06 6.11
CA TRP A 94 -3.49 -11.82 6.95
C TRP A 94 -3.73 -10.32 7.20
N ARG A 95 -4.95 -9.97 7.63
CA ARG A 95 -5.32 -8.62 8.06
C ARG A 95 -5.25 -8.51 9.58
N PRO A 96 -4.90 -7.33 10.15
CA PRO A 96 -4.62 -7.22 11.58
C PRO A 96 -5.82 -7.48 12.50
N LEU A 97 -7.06 -7.40 11.99
CA LEU A 97 -8.26 -7.76 12.74
C LEU A 97 -9.07 -8.85 12.04
N TRP A 98 -9.64 -9.72 12.86
CA TRP A 98 -10.40 -10.91 12.52
C TRP A 98 -11.38 -10.71 11.37
N GLU A 99 -12.24 -9.69 11.44
CA GLU A 99 -13.37 -9.50 10.54
C GLU A 99 -12.99 -9.20 9.08
N HIS A 100 -11.73 -8.82 8.81
CA HIS A 100 -11.22 -8.60 7.45
C HIS A 100 -10.42 -9.79 6.88
N ASN A 101 -10.29 -10.89 7.62
CA ASN A 101 -9.73 -12.16 7.14
C ASN A 101 -10.79 -13.05 6.44
N TRP A 102 -11.34 -12.57 5.33
CA TRP A 102 -12.36 -13.27 4.52
C TRP A 102 -11.76 -13.89 3.24
N TYR A 103 -12.61 -14.57 2.45
CA TYR A 103 -12.20 -15.32 1.25
C TYR A 103 -11.04 -16.29 1.52
N THR A 104 -9.94 -16.23 0.77
CA THR A 104 -8.75 -17.07 0.95
C THR A 104 -8.10 -16.88 2.33
N LYS A 105 -8.29 -15.72 2.97
CA LYS A 105 -7.79 -15.46 4.33
C LYS A 105 -8.66 -16.11 5.43
N ARG A 106 -9.73 -16.83 5.09
CA ARG A 106 -10.53 -17.60 6.07
C ARG A 106 -9.70 -18.66 6.80
N ILE A 107 -8.62 -19.16 6.20
CA ILE A 107 -7.73 -20.12 6.86
C ILE A 107 -7.23 -19.61 8.22
N TYR A 108 -6.93 -18.31 8.36
CA TYR A 108 -6.47 -17.73 9.63
C TYR A 108 -7.54 -17.81 10.72
N ARG A 109 -8.82 -17.66 10.36
CA ARG A 109 -9.94 -17.84 11.29
C ARG A 109 -10.08 -19.30 11.71
N ASN A 110 -10.04 -20.21 10.73
CA ASN A 110 -10.16 -21.65 10.97
C ASN A 110 -9.00 -22.16 11.85
N ALA A 111 -7.78 -21.73 11.55
CA ALA A 111 -6.58 -22.05 12.32
C ALA A 111 -6.66 -21.52 13.75
N SER A 112 -7.15 -20.30 13.94
CA SER A 112 -7.34 -19.72 15.28
C SER A 112 -8.36 -20.49 16.10
N LEU A 113 -9.48 -20.91 15.48
CA LEU A 113 -10.48 -21.78 16.13
C LEU A 113 -9.86 -23.14 16.52
N ALA A 114 -9.14 -23.77 15.60
CA ALA A 114 -8.46 -25.04 15.87
C ALA A 114 -7.41 -24.92 16.99
N TYR A 115 -6.73 -23.78 17.07
CA TYR A 115 -5.75 -23.50 18.13
C TYR A 115 -6.42 -23.36 19.51
N VAL A 116 -7.56 -22.67 19.60
CA VAL A 116 -8.34 -22.63 20.85
C VAL A 116 -8.81 -24.02 21.24
N GLU A 117 -9.26 -24.85 20.29
CA GLU A 117 -9.61 -26.24 20.60
C GLU A 117 -8.41 -27.04 21.12
N GLU A 118 -7.23 -26.90 20.51
CA GLU A 118 -6.00 -27.53 20.95
C GLU A 118 -5.65 -27.15 22.40
N GLN A 119 -5.69 -25.86 22.74
CA GLN A 119 -5.38 -25.38 24.08
C GLN A 119 -6.33 -25.91 25.15
N TYR A 120 -7.63 -26.01 24.83
CA TYR A 120 -8.64 -26.38 25.82
C TYR A 120 -8.88 -27.89 25.93
N LYS A 121 -8.41 -28.71 24.98
CA LYS A 121 -8.54 -30.19 25.00
C LYS A 121 -8.10 -30.81 26.32
N ASN A 122 -7.01 -30.32 26.92
CA ASN A 122 -6.43 -30.91 28.14
C ASN A 122 -6.94 -30.27 29.43
N THR A 123 -7.85 -29.30 29.35
CA THR A 123 -8.36 -28.56 30.53
C THR A 123 -9.61 -29.17 31.14
N GLY A 124 -10.23 -30.15 30.47
CA GLY A 124 -11.53 -30.71 30.85
C GLY A 124 -12.71 -29.76 30.67
N LYS A 125 -12.50 -28.52 30.19
CA LYS A 125 -13.55 -27.54 29.92
C LYS A 125 -14.17 -27.75 28.55
N THR A 126 -15.49 -27.91 28.51
CA THR A 126 -16.28 -27.89 27.27
C THR A 126 -16.67 -26.46 26.94
N LEU A 127 -16.07 -25.88 25.90
CA LEU A 127 -16.42 -24.55 25.40
C LEU A 127 -17.64 -24.63 24.47
N THR A 128 -18.55 -23.67 24.57
CA THR A 128 -19.60 -23.48 23.57
C THR A 128 -19.00 -23.01 22.24
N LYS A 129 -19.76 -23.08 21.14
CA LYS A 129 -19.31 -22.55 19.84
C LYS A 129 -19.01 -21.04 19.91
N ASP A 130 -19.81 -20.30 20.66
CA ASP A 130 -19.66 -18.85 20.80
C ASP A 130 -18.44 -18.50 21.66
N ASP A 131 -18.17 -19.25 22.73
CA ASP A 131 -16.95 -19.07 23.54
C ASP A 131 -15.70 -19.28 22.69
N LYS A 132 -15.64 -20.39 21.92
CA LYS A 132 -14.52 -20.68 21.02
C LYS A 132 -14.28 -19.54 20.03
N LEU A 133 -15.36 -19.03 19.43
CA LEU A 133 -15.28 -17.94 18.46
C LEU A 133 -14.78 -16.64 19.10
N ASN A 134 -15.31 -16.29 20.27
CA ASN A 134 -14.92 -15.07 20.99
C ASN A 134 -13.46 -15.12 21.44
N ILE A 135 -13.01 -16.26 22.01
CA ILE A 135 -11.62 -16.47 22.40
C ILE A 135 -10.70 -16.39 21.17
N ALA A 136 -11.01 -17.13 20.10
CA ALA A 136 -10.18 -17.13 18.89
C ALA A 136 -10.06 -15.75 18.25
N LYS A 137 -11.16 -14.98 18.23
CA LYS A 137 -11.17 -13.59 17.73
C LYS A 137 -10.31 -12.67 18.59
N ASP A 138 -10.44 -12.75 19.91
CA ASP A 138 -9.68 -11.92 20.84
C ASP A 138 -8.18 -12.23 20.77
N GLU A 139 -7.81 -13.50 20.84
CA GLU A 139 -6.41 -13.94 20.76
C GLU A 139 -5.75 -13.57 19.43
N PHE A 140 -6.45 -13.80 18.31
CA PHE A 140 -5.96 -13.41 16.99
C PHE A 140 -5.72 -11.89 16.93
N ASN A 141 -6.71 -11.08 17.31
CA ASN A 141 -6.59 -9.62 17.23
C ASN A 141 -5.46 -9.09 18.13
N ARG A 142 -5.37 -9.57 19.38
CA ARG A 142 -4.31 -9.16 20.31
C ARG A 142 -2.93 -9.57 19.80
N ALA A 143 -2.79 -10.80 19.34
CA ALA A 143 -1.51 -11.29 18.84
C ALA A 143 -1.10 -10.60 17.53
N ALA A 144 -2.04 -10.39 16.60
CA ALA A 144 -1.78 -9.68 15.34
C ALA A 144 -1.33 -8.23 15.59
N MET A 145 -2.05 -7.50 16.45
CA MET A 145 -1.67 -6.13 16.82
C MET A 145 -0.31 -6.10 17.49
N LYS A 146 -0.07 -6.97 18.49
CA LYS A 146 1.23 -7.05 19.17
C LYS A 146 2.35 -7.37 18.18
N PHE A 147 2.17 -8.34 17.30
CA PHE A 147 3.16 -8.75 16.33
C PHE A 147 3.57 -7.57 15.43
N LEU A 148 2.60 -6.92 14.77
CA LEU A 148 2.87 -5.80 13.86
C LEU A 148 3.47 -4.58 14.58
N THR A 149 2.95 -4.24 15.75
CA THR A 149 3.44 -3.12 16.58
C THR A 149 4.89 -3.35 16.99
N GLU A 150 5.24 -4.53 17.49
CA GLU A 150 6.62 -4.81 17.90
C GLU A 150 7.57 -4.89 16.70
N THR A 151 7.13 -5.40 15.54
CA THR A 151 7.92 -5.39 14.31
C THR A 151 8.29 -3.97 13.88
N ILE A 152 7.32 -3.05 13.80
CA ILE A 152 7.59 -1.68 13.33
C ILE A 152 8.38 -0.86 14.37
N ARG A 153 8.18 -1.11 15.68
CA ARG A 153 8.98 -0.52 16.75
C ARG A 153 10.45 -0.93 16.65
N GLU A 154 10.72 -2.22 16.45
CA GLU A 154 12.09 -2.71 16.27
C GLU A 154 12.71 -2.11 15.01
N ALA A 155 11.96 -2.03 13.92
CA ALA A 155 12.43 -1.43 12.67
C ALA A 155 12.81 0.05 12.82
N LYS A 156 11.94 0.84 13.47
CA LYS A 156 12.20 2.25 13.80
C LYS A 156 13.39 2.41 14.72
N LYS A 157 13.54 1.56 15.73
CA LYS A 157 14.72 1.59 16.62
C LYS A 157 16.02 1.43 15.83
N MET A 158 16.02 0.58 14.80
CA MET A 158 17.20 0.32 13.99
C MET A 158 17.48 1.40 12.94
N ARG A 159 16.45 1.99 12.34
CA ARG A 159 16.57 3.05 11.33
C ARG A 159 15.63 4.21 11.71
N PRO A 160 16.03 5.05 12.67
CA PRO A 160 15.13 6.03 13.29
C PRO A 160 14.71 7.18 12.37
N ASN A 161 15.50 7.48 11.34
CA ASN A 161 15.22 8.57 10.39
C ASN A 161 14.31 8.11 9.23
N ALA A 162 14.13 6.80 9.06
CA ALA A 162 13.39 6.26 7.94
C ALA A 162 11.88 6.47 8.11
N LEU A 163 11.21 6.60 6.98
CA LEU A 163 9.75 6.69 6.90
C LEU A 163 9.16 5.28 6.89
N TRP A 164 8.90 4.72 8.07
CA TRP A 164 8.37 3.38 8.30
C TRP A 164 6.85 3.34 8.23
N GLY A 165 6.33 2.31 7.57
CA GLY A 165 4.91 2.02 7.52
C GLY A 165 4.62 0.70 6.82
N PHE A 166 3.35 0.29 6.90
CA PHE A 166 2.88 -0.94 6.25
C PHE A 166 2.26 -0.62 4.89
N TYR A 167 2.58 -1.43 3.89
CA TYR A 167 1.92 -1.35 2.59
C TYR A 167 0.40 -1.54 2.72
N GLY A 168 -0.35 -0.77 1.95
CA GLY A 168 -1.80 -0.83 1.88
C GLY A 168 -2.53 -0.20 3.06
N MET A 169 -1.82 0.32 4.06
CA MET A 169 -2.43 0.97 5.23
C MET A 169 -2.40 2.51 5.12
N PRO A 170 -3.51 3.20 5.48
CA PRO A 170 -4.77 2.63 5.96
C PRO A 170 -5.63 1.99 4.86
N PHE A 171 -6.52 1.12 5.26
CA PHE A 171 -7.34 0.32 4.34
C PHE A 171 -8.56 1.08 3.84
N CYS A 172 -9.03 0.74 2.65
CA CYS A 172 -10.29 1.24 2.09
C CYS A 172 -10.98 0.13 1.32
N ASN A 173 -12.29 0.28 1.08
CA ASN A 173 -13.03 -0.67 0.26
C ASN A 173 -12.53 -0.62 -1.20
N TYR A 174 -12.18 -1.77 -1.77
CA TYR A 174 -11.84 -1.91 -3.20
C TYR A 174 -13.00 -1.55 -4.15
N ASN A 175 -14.22 -1.49 -3.63
CA ASN A 175 -15.41 -1.04 -4.35
C ASN A 175 -15.74 0.45 -4.14
N ALA A 176 -14.92 1.20 -3.38
CA ALA A 176 -15.15 2.62 -3.15
C ALA A 176 -15.29 3.38 -4.48
N GLY A 177 -16.23 4.32 -4.55
CA GLY A 177 -16.54 5.07 -5.76
C GLY A 177 -17.50 4.39 -6.75
N LYS A 178 -17.81 3.09 -6.61
CA LYS A 178 -18.76 2.40 -7.52
C LYS A 178 -20.20 2.89 -7.36
N SER A 179 -20.60 3.32 -6.16
CA SER A 179 -21.89 3.96 -5.88
C SER A 179 -21.99 5.40 -6.43
N GLY A 180 -20.92 5.93 -7.03
CA GLY A 180 -20.84 7.32 -7.48
C GLY A 180 -20.52 8.32 -6.35
N THR A 181 -20.32 7.85 -5.12
CA THR A 181 -19.97 8.65 -3.94
C THR A 181 -18.53 8.38 -3.49
N VAL A 182 -17.93 9.38 -2.83
CA VAL A 182 -16.63 9.22 -2.17
C VAL A 182 -16.84 8.64 -0.77
N GLY A 183 -15.98 7.71 -0.36
CA GLY A 183 -15.97 7.13 0.98
C GLY A 183 -15.51 5.68 0.97
N CYS A 184 -14.88 5.24 2.07
CA CYS A 184 -14.44 3.86 2.24
C CYS A 184 -15.49 2.94 2.86
N GLU A 185 -16.68 3.49 3.16
CA GLU A 185 -17.74 2.89 3.96
C GLU A 185 -17.38 2.79 5.45
N GLU A 186 -18.41 2.90 6.30
CA GLU A 186 -18.29 2.93 7.77
C GLU A 186 -17.56 1.70 8.33
N VAL A 187 -17.67 0.54 7.66
CA VAL A 187 -17.00 -0.70 8.05
C VAL A 187 -15.47 -0.54 7.99
N PHE A 188 -14.92 0.10 6.95
CA PHE A 188 -13.48 0.33 6.83
C PHE A 188 -13.01 1.49 7.70
N GLU A 189 -13.83 2.53 7.88
CA GLU A 189 -13.52 3.64 8.79
C GLU A 189 -13.38 3.15 10.23
N LYS A 190 -14.36 2.35 10.72
CA LYS A 190 -14.29 1.70 12.04
C LYS A 190 -13.15 0.70 12.15
N PHE A 191 -12.82 -0.01 11.08
CA PHE A 191 -11.65 -0.89 11.04
C PHE A 191 -10.37 -0.09 11.26
N ASN A 192 -10.19 1.02 10.54
CA ASN A 192 -9.03 1.90 10.69
C ASN A 192 -8.99 2.62 12.05
N ASP A 193 -10.14 2.93 12.65
CA ASP A 193 -10.20 3.50 14.01
C ASP A 193 -9.65 2.52 15.06
N ARG A 194 -9.90 1.22 14.89
CA ARG A 194 -9.33 0.17 15.75
C ARG A 194 -7.83 -0.06 15.51
N LEU A 195 -7.30 0.36 14.36
CA LEU A 195 -5.89 0.27 14.02
C LEU A 195 -5.07 1.50 14.42
N GLN A 196 -5.69 2.53 15.00
CA GLN A 196 -4.99 3.73 15.46
C GLN A 196 -3.76 3.44 16.35
N PRO A 197 -3.77 2.47 17.29
CA PRO A 197 -2.58 2.13 18.07
C PRO A 197 -1.40 1.63 17.21
N LEU A 198 -1.67 0.89 16.12
CA LEU A 198 -0.64 0.47 15.17
C LEU A 198 -0.17 1.64 14.32
N TYR A 199 -1.10 2.48 13.86
CA TYR A 199 -0.79 3.66 13.05
C TYR A 199 0.05 4.69 13.80
N ALA A 200 -0.16 4.84 15.11
CA ALA A 200 0.64 5.70 15.97
C ALA A 200 2.13 5.30 16.00
N GLU A 201 2.46 4.06 15.63
CA GLU A 201 3.84 3.60 15.54
C GLU A 201 4.46 3.90 14.18
N ALA A 202 3.69 4.18 13.13
CA ALA A 202 4.22 4.49 11.81
C ALA A 202 4.80 5.93 11.74
N THR A 203 5.76 6.14 10.84
CA THR A 203 6.29 7.47 10.50
C THR A 203 5.87 7.90 9.08
N ALA A 204 5.19 7.03 8.33
CA ALA A 204 4.50 7.35 7.08
C ALA A 204 3.35 6.37 6.79
N PHE A 205 2.38 6.79 5.98
CA PHE A 205 1.36 5.89 5.43
C PHE A 205 1.62 5.53 3.97
N TYR A 206 1.27 4.29 3.62
CA TYR A 206 1.51 3.70 2.30
C TYR A 206 0.24 3.09 1.68
N PRO A 207 -0.85 3.87 1.51
CA PRO A 207 -2.09 3.34 0.97
C PRO A 207 -1.92 2.93 -0.50
N SER A 208 -2.55 1.81 -0.88
CA SER A 208 -2.60 1.37 -2.28
C SER A 208 -3.76 2.05 -3.01
N ILE A 209 -3.44 2.67 -4.15
CA ILE A 209 -4.40 3.31 -5.04
C ILE A 209 -4.44 2.61 -6.41
N TYR A 210 -4.14 1.31 -6.44
CA TYR A 210 -4.20 0.51 -7.65
C TYR A 210 -5.63 0.48 -8.17
N LEU A 211 -5.81 0.87 -9.43
CA LEU A 211 -7.12 0.92 -10.05
C LEU A 211 -7.64 -0.52 -10.28
N PRO A 212 -8.86 -0.83 -9.83
CA PRO A 212 -9.39 -2.20 -9.84
C PRO A 212 -9.79 -2.69 -11.24
N SER A 213 -9.90 -1.81 -12.22
CA SER A 213 -10.34 -2.13 -13.58
C SER A 213 -9.80 -1.12 -14.59
N ARG A 214 -9.67 -1.57 -15.85
CA ARG A 214 -9.31 -0.72 -16.99
C ARG A 214 -10.46 0.22 -17.37
N ASN A 215 -10.10 1.43 -17.81
CA ASN A 215 -11.03 2.48 -18.22
C ASN A 215 -12.09 2.74 -17.14
N SER A 216 -11.60 2.94 -15.92
CA SER A 216 -12.46 3.06 -14.74
C SER A 216 -13.33 4.33 -14.75
N GLY A 217 -13.05 5.28 -15.65
CA GLY A 217 -13.77 6.52 -15.79
C GLY A 217 -13.86 7.27 -14.46
N ARG A 218 -15.01 7.89 -14.20
CA ARG A 218 -15.28 8.59 -12.94
C ARG A 218 -15.04 7.73 -11.70
N THR A 219 -15.32 6.43 -11.75
CA THR A 219 -15.15 5.53 -10.60
C THR A 219 -13.70 5.43 -10.15
N GLY A 220 -12.72 5.46 -11.06
CA GLY A 220 -11.30 5.46 -10.67
C GLY A 220 -10.92 6.69 -9.86
N CYS A 221 -11.35 7.87 -10.31
CA CYS A 221 -11.11 9.11 -9.58
C CYS A 221 -11.76 9.09 -8.18
N LEU A 222 -13.00 8.62 -8.09
CA LEU A 222 -13.71 8.49 -6.81
C LEU A 222 -13.05 7.46 -5.89
N TYR A 223 -12.56 6.34 -6.43
CA TYR A 223 -11.82 5.33 -5.68
C TYR A 223 -10.54 5.93 -5.06
N VAL A 224 -9.68 6.53 -5.88
CA VAL A 224 -8.43 7.15 -5.42
C VAL A 224 -8.73 8.26 -4.41
N THR A 225 -9.77 9.07 -4.66
CA THR A 225 -10.20 10.11 -3.72
C THR A 225 -10.64 9.52 -2.38
N SER A 226 -11.37 8.41 -2.38
CA SER A 226 -11.87 7.75 -1.16
C SER A 226 -10.72 7.22 -0.32
N VAL A 227 -9.78 6.49 -0.94
CA VAL A 227 -8.58 5.96 -0.28
C VAL A 227 -7.78 7.10 0.36
N LEU A 228 -7.59 8.22 -0.36
CA LEU A 228 -6.80 9.34 0.11
C LEU A 228 -7.50 10.19 1.17
N GLN A 229 -8.84 10.31 1.12
CA GLN A 229 -9.60 10.94 2.19
C GLN A 229 -9.46 10.16 3.49
N GLU A 230 -9.52 8.83 3.42
CA GLU A 230 -9.36 7.98 4.59
C GLU A 230 -7.91 8.00 5.12
N ALA A 231 -6.93 7.98 4.23
CA ALA A 231 -5.52 8.15 4.60
C ALA A 231 -5.28 9.47 5.35
N LYS A 232 -5.85 10.57 4.87
CA LYS A 232 -5.79 11.86 5.54
C LYS A 232 -6.55 11.89 6.86
N ARG A 233 -7.72 11.25 6.95
CA ARG A 233 -8.50 11.14 8.18
C ARG A 233 -7.68 10.47 9.28
N CYS A 234 -7.03 9.35 8.95
CA CYS A 234 -6.14 8.63 9.86
C CYS A 234 -4.89 9.44 10.21
N ALA A 235 -4.31 10.17 9.24
CA ALA A 235 -3.07 10.90 9.45
C ALA A 235 -3.26 12.19 10.26
N LYS A 236 -4.49 12.73 10.31
CA LYS A 236 -4.79 14.05 10.88
C LYS A 236 -4.26 14.25 12.31
N LYS A 237 -4.35 13.23 13.17
CA LYS A 237 -3.85 13.31 14.56
C LYS A 237 -2.37 12.97 14.70
N LEU A 238 -1.82 12.23 13.73
CA LEU A 238 -0.44 11.72 13.76
C LEU A 238 0.55 12.69 13.10
N SER A 239 0.05 13.56 12.21
CA SER A 239 0.86 14.51 11.42
C SER A 239 1.98 13.83 10.60
N ILE A 240 1.75 12.60 10.13
CA ILE A 240 2.70 11.84 9.32
C ILE A 240 2.43 12.02 7.81
N PRO A 241 3.46 11.92 6.95
CA PRO A 241 3.31 11.99 5.51
C PRO A 241 2.63 10.74 4.93
N ILE A 242 2.03 10.92 3.75
CA ILE A 242 1.35 9.87 2.97
C ILE A 242 2.09 9.73 1.64
N PHE A 243 2.51 8.50 1.32
CA PHE A 243 3.11 8.12 0.04
C PHE A 243 2.29 7.01 -0.58
N THR A 244 1.59 7.29 -1.68
CA THR A 244 0.69 6.30 -2.28
C THR A 244 1.46 5.24 -3.05
N PHE A 245 0.99 3.98 -3.05
CA PHE A 245 1.38 2.99 -4.04
C PHE A 245 0.45 3.08 -5.24
N SER A 246 1.02 3.42 -6.41
CA SER A 246 0.30 3.45 -7.69
C SER A 246 0.88 2.40 -8.64
N GLY A 247 0.00 1.62 -9.24
CA GLY A 247 0.35 0.68 -10.30
C GLY A 247 0.41 1.40 -11.64
N ILE A 248 1.07 0.77 -12.62
CA ILE A 248 1.06 1.22 -14.03
C ILE A 248 0.41 0.19 -14.96
N GLU A 249 0.00 -0.95 -14.41
CA GLU A 249 -0.54 -2.10 -15.12
C GLU A 249 -1.79 -2.64 -14.40
N TYR A 250 -2.85 -2.97 -15.14
CA TYR A 250 -3.96 -3.81 -14.71
C TYR A 250 -3.56 -5.27 -14.91
N PHE A 251 -3.51 -6.04 -13.82
CA PHE A 251 -3.29 -7.49 -13.87
C PHE A 251 -2.15 -7.89 -14.85
N PRO A 252 -0.89 -7.47 -14.59
CA PRO A 252 0.23 -7.48 -15.55
C PRO A 252 0.57 -8.85 -16.17
N LEU A 253 0.04 -9.94 -15.63
CA LEU A 253 0.30 -11.31 -16.07
C LEU A 253 -0.85 -11.91 -16.89
N LYS A 254 -1.89 -11.14 -17.21
CA LYS A 254 -3.13 -11.62 -17.85
C LYS A 254 -3.46 -10.94 -19.18
N SER A 255 -2.70 -9.92 -19.59
CA SER A 255 -2.98 -9.12 -20.78
C SER A 255 -1.69 -8.80 -21.55
N ALA A 256 -1.77 -8.79 -22.87
CA ALA A 256 -0.70 -8.32 -23.76
C ALA A 256 -0.56 -6.77 -23.75
N ASP A 257 -1.62 -6.06 -23.39
CA ASP A 257 -1.62 -4.61 -23.13
C ASP A 257 -2.17 -4.36 -21.72
N PRO A 258 -1.34 -4.55 -20.68
CA PRO A 258 -1.79 -4.40 -19.30
C PRO A 258 -1.75 -2.95 -18.83
N TYR A 259 -1.26 -1.98 -19.60
CA TYR A 259 -0.93 -0.66 -19.06
C TYR A 259 -2.15 0.23 -18.79
N TYR A 260 -2.02 1.12 -17.80
CA TYR A 260 -3.05 2.12 -17.50
C TYR A 260 -3.37 2.98 -18.72
N SER A 261 -4.67 3.23 -18.95
CA SER A 261 -5.06 4.23 -19.94
C SER A 261 -4.57 5.62 -19.53
N LYS A 262 -4.50 6.56 -20.47
CA LYS A 262 -4.13 7.96 -20.15
C LYS A 262 -5.05 8.55 -19.07
N GLU A 263 -6.34 8.21 -19.13
CA GLU A 263 -7.35 8.66 -18.19
C GLU A 263 -7.13 8.05 -16.80
N ASP A 264 -6.87 6.75 -16.72
CA ASP A 264 -6.65 6.07 -15.44
C ASP A 264 -5.31 6.46 -14.79
N LEU A 265 -4.25 6.66 -15.59
CA LEU A 265 -3.00 7.24 -15.10
C LEU A 265 -3.22 8.65 -14.53
N PHE A 266 -4.08 9.45 -15.19
CA PHE A 266 -4.50 10.76 -14.68
C PHE A 266 -5.27 10.62 -13.36
N HIS A 267 -6.28 9.76 -13.29
CA HIS A 267 -7.05 9.52 -12.06
C HIS A 267 -6.19 9.01 -10.90
N SER A 268 -5.09 8.30 -11.19
CA SER A 268 -4.14 7.89 -10.16
C SER A 268 -3.21 9.05 -9.73
N LEU A 269 -2.32 9.51 -10.62
CA LEU A 269 -1.25 10.44 -10.26
C LEU A 269 -1.76 11.88 -10.03
N ASN A 270 -2.69 12.37 -10.86
CA ASN A 270 -3.19 13.74 -10.72
C ASN A 270 -4.08 13.88 -9.48
N THR A 271 -4.89 12.87 -9.16
CA THR A 271 -5.71 12.90 -7.93
C THR A 271 -4.83 12.90 -6.69
N ALA A 272 -3.79 12.05 -6.64
CA ALA A 272 -2.82 12.06 -5.55
C ALA A 272 -2.16 13.44 -5.38
N PHE A 273 -1.69 14.04 -6.48
CA PHE A 273 -1.09 15.38 -6.48
C PHE A 273 -2.05 16.48 -6.01
N VAL A 274 -3.28 16.50 -6.55
CA VAL A 274 -4.31 17.48 -6.20
C VAL A 274 -4.71 17.36 -4.73
N MET A 275 -4.81 16.12 -4.23
CA MET A 275 -5.03 15.87 -2.83
C MET A 275 -3.80 16.14 -1.97
N GLY A 276 -2.66 16.55 -2.51
CA GLY A 276 -1.52 17.03 -1.71
C GLY A 276 -0.94 15.97 -0.78
N VAL A 277 -0.88 14.72 -1.20
CA VAL A 277 -0.02 13.72 -0.55
C VAL A 277 1.46 14.00 -0.87
N GLN A 278 2.38 13.51 -0.04
CA GLN A 278 3.80 13.85 -0.12
C GLN A 278 4.52 13.19 -1.31
N GLY A 279 4.00 12.07 -1.81
CA GLY A 279 4.53 11.45 -3.02
C GLY A 279 3.75 10.22 -3.47
N THR A 280 4.18 9.66 -4.60
CA THR A 280 3.62 8.43 -5.16
C THR A 280 4.75 7.50 -5.58
N ILE A 281 4.68 6.26 -5.11
CA ILE A 281 5.54 5.14 -5.45
C ILE A 281 4.93 4.45 -6.65
N ILE A 282 5.71 4.36 -7.73
CA ILE A 282 5.31 3.66 -8.96
C ILE A 282 5.75 2.19 -8.80
N TRP A 283 4.81 1.27 -8.87
CA TRP A 283 5.06 -0.15 -8.62
C TRP A 283 4.62 -1.06 -9.78
N SER A 284 5.41 -2.11 -10.02
CA SER A 284 5.09 -3.23 -10.90
C SER A 284 5.63 -4.53 -10.29
N SER A 285 5.04 -5.66 -10.68
CA SER A 285 5.49 -6.99 -10.24
C SER A 285 6.85 -7.34 -10.83
N SER A 286 7.66 -8.12 -10.12
CA SER A 286 8.90 -8.70 -10.66
C SER A 286 8.69 -9.94 -11.54
N LYS A 287 7.49 -10.54 -11.50
CA LYS A 287 7.16 -11.74 -12.28
C LYS A 287 7.29 -11.44 -13.78
N ASN A 288 8.01 -12.31 -14.50
CA ASN A 288 8.27 -12.19 -15.93
C ASN A 288 8.83 -10.81 -16.34
N MET A 289 9.65 -10.18 -15.50
CA MET A 289 10.16 -8.82 -15.78
C MET A 289 10.97 -8.75 -17.08
N ALA A 290 11.76 -9.79 -17.41
CA ALA A 290 12.54 -9.82 -18.64
C ALA A 290 11.67 -9.73 -19.92
N GLU A 291 10.46 -10.26 -19.87
CA GLU A 291 9.51 -10.23 -21.00
C GLU A 291 8.77 -8.88 -21.10
N ARG A 292 8.62 -8.17 -19.97
CA ARG A 292 7.83 -6.94 -19.87
C ARG A 292 8.66 -5.65 -19.84
N CYS A 293 9.97 -5.75 -19.62
CA CYS A 293 10.84 -4.59 -19.37
C CYS A 293 10.79 -3.54 -20.49
N HIS A 294 10.80 -3.96 -21.76
CA HIS A 294 10.71 -3.06 -22.91
C HIS A 294 9.38 -2.32 -22.94
N GLY A 295 8.26 -3.03 -22.73
CA GLY A 295 6.93 -2.44 -22.70
C GLY A 295 6.74 -1.47 -21.52
N ILE A 296 7.24 -1.82 -20.34
CA ILE A 296 7.24 -0.93 -19.17
C ILE A 296 8.08 0.32 -19.45
N GLY A 297 9.29 0.15 -19.99
CA GLY A 297 10.16 1.26 -20.36
C GLY A 297 9.50 2.20 -21.37
N ASP A 298 8.85 1.64 -22.39
CA ASP A 298 8.05 2.37 -23.36
C ASP A 298 6.90 3.13 -22.72
N TYR A 299 6.14 2.48 -21.83
CA TYR A 299 5.02 3.09 -21.14
C TYR A 299 5.46 4.23 -20.22
N VAL A 300 6.58 4.05 -19.51
CA VAL A 300 7.18 5.09 -18.67
C VAL A 300 7.61 6.28 -19.51
N ARG A 301 8.32 6.06 -20.63
CA ARG A 301 8.76 7.16 -21.51
C ARG A 301 7.61 7.91 -22.16
N LYS A 302 6.58 7.21 -22.61
CA LYS A 302 5.46 7.77 -23.37
C LYS A 302 4.38 8.41 -22.48
N TYR A 303 4.19 7.92 -21.26
CA TYR A 303 3.04 8.30 -20.43
C TYR A 303 3.43 8.73 -19.00
N VAL A 304 4.07 7.85 -18.22
CA VAL A 304 4.33 8.11 -16.78
C VAL A 304 5.31 9.26 -16.59
N GLY A 305 6.43 9.25 -17.30
CA GLY A 305 7.47 10.26 -17.24
C GLY A 305 6.95 11.67 -17.56
N PRO A 306 6.36 11.89 -18.75
CA PRO A 306 5.78 13.19 -19.09
C PRO A 306 4.74 13.68 -18.06
N LYS A 307 3.92 12.78 -17.50
CA LYS A 307 2.96 13.14 -16.46
C LYS A 307 3.66 13.53 -15.14
N ALA A 308 4.71 12.83 -14.73
CA ALA A 308 5.49 13.18 -13.53
C ALA A 308 6.16 14.55 -13.67
N GLU A 309 6.75 14.84 -14.84
CA GLU A 309 7.38 16.12 -15.17
C GLU A 309 6.35 17.27 -15.13
N GLU A 310 5.17 17.07 -15.72
CA GLU A 310 4.05 18.03 -15.67
C GLU A 310 3.64 18.35 -14.23
N LEU A 311 3.42 17.32 -13.40
CA LEU A 311 2.98 17.51 -12.01
C LEU A 311 4.06 18.22 -11.17
N LYS A 312 5.34 17.91 -11.40
CA LYS A 312 6.46 18.58 -10.74
C LYS A 312 6.58 20.05 -11.14
N ALA A 313 6.34 20.39 -12.40
CA ALA A 313 6.27 21.78 -12.85
C ALA A 313 5.10 22.52 -12.19
N ARG A 314 3.92 21.89 -12.10
CA ARG A 314 2.74 22.46 -11.41
C ARG A 314 3.00 22.68 -9.92
N ASP A 315 3.70 21.78 -9.24
CA ASP A 315 4.08 21.94 -7.83
C ASP A 315 4.92 23.20 -7.58
N LYS A 316 5.94 23.43 -8.43
CA LYS A 316 6.77 24.64 -8.36
C LYS A 316 5.93 25.92 -8.47
N ILE A 317 4.98 25.94 -9.41
CA ILE A 317 4.09 27.09 -9.61
C ILE A 317 3.17 27.30 -8.39
N LYS A 318 2.60 26.22 -7.82
CA LYS A 318 1.75 26.31 -6.62
C LYS A 318 2.51 26.87 -5.41
N LYS A 319 3.75 26.44 -5.20
CA LYS A 319 4.61 26.93 -4.11
C LYS A 319 4.88 28.44 -4.20
N ILE A 320 4.96 28.98 -5.43
CA ILE A 320 5.11 30.42 -5.67
C ILE A 320 3.79 31.16 -5.43
N ARG A 321 2.67 30.63 -5.91
CA ARG A 321 1.38 31.33 -5.94
C ARG A 321 0.58 31.30 -4.63
N LYS A 322 0.95 30.47 -3.64
CA LYS A 322 0.19 30.26 -2.37
C LYS A 322 -1.33 30.32 -2.57
N PRO A 323 -1.92 29.37 -3.31
CA PRO A 323 -3.34 29.44 -3.69
C PRO A 323 -4.25 29.57 -2.47
N ASN A 324 -5.24 30.47 -2.55
CA ASN A 324 -6.19 30.77 -1.48
C ASN A 324 -7.15 29.60 -1.14
N LYS A 325 -7.20 28.53 -1.95
CA LYS A 325 -8.01 27.33 -1.73
C LYS A 325 -7.23 26.07 -2.14
N PRO A 326 -7.38 24.94 -1.43
CA PRO A 326 -6.84 23.67 -1.86
C PRO A 326 -7.55 23.18 -3.12
N ASP A 327 -6.79 22.71 -4.11
CA ASP A 327 -7.36 22.07 -5.31
C ASP A 327 -8.21 20.86 -4.89
N GLN A 328 -9.40 20.74 -5.47
CA GLN A 328 -10.24 19.56 -5.28
C GLN A 328 -10.09 18.60 -6.47
N PRO A 329 -10.13 17.27 -6.25
CA PRO A 329 -10.13 16.31 -7.34
C PRO A 329 -11.27 16.57 -8.32
N PHE A 330 -10.93 16.80 -9.59
CA PHE A 330 -11.94 16.92 -10.63
C PHE A 330 -12.24 15.54 -11.22
N CYS A 331 -13.26 14.87 -10.66
CA CYS A 331 -13.74 13.56 -11.12
C CYS A 331 -14.88 13.69 -12.13
N GLY A 332 -14.79 14.64 -13.07
CA GLY A 332 -15.88 15.02 -13.98
C GLY A 332 -16.61 13.83 -14.64
N GLN A 333 -17.92 13.99 -14.87
CA GLN A 333 -18.65 13.15 -15.82
C GLN A 333 -18.11 13.44 -17.23
N THR A 334 -17.97 12.39 -18.06
CA THR A 334 -17.63 12.39 -19.49
C THR A 334 -17.51 13.78 -20.12
N ILE A 335 -16.32 14.10 -20.64
CA ILE A 335 -16.13 15.20 -21.58
C ILE A 335 -16.91 14.83 -22.85
N THR A 336 -18.21 15.11 -22.89
CA THR A 336 -18.84 15.41 -24.17
C THR A 336 -18.25 16.74 -24.59
N ALA A 337 -17.48 16.71 -25.68
CA ALA A 337 -16.91 17.89 -26.29
C ALA A 337 -18.03 18.89 -26.62
N LYS A 338 -18.29 19.83 -25.71
CA LYS A 338 -18.90 21.10 -26.10
C LYS A 338 -17.79 21.93 -26.72
N LYS A 339 -17.79 21.94 -28.06
CA LYS A 339 -17.19 23.01 -28.86
C LYS A 339 -17.61 24.36 -28.28
N ASN A 340 -16.63 25.25 -28.18
CA ASN A 340 -16.75 26.69 -27.97
C ASN A 340 -17.34 27.13 -26.62
N GLU A 341 -16.53 27.78 -25.80
CA GLU A 341 -16.39 29.24 -25.79
C GLU A 341 -15.19 29.59 -24.91
N GLY A 342 -14.52 30.70 -25.25
CA GLY A 342 -13.26 31.09 -24.63
C GLY A 342 -13.45 31.59 -23.20
N ILE A 343 -12.32 31.73 -22.50
CA ILE A 343 -11.88 32.99 -21.89
C ILE A 343 -10.56 32.71 -21.15
N PHE A 344 -9.60 33.60 -21.40
CA PHE A 344 -8.31 33.74 -20.73
C PHE A 344 -8.48 34.04 -19.23
N PHE A 345 -7.62 33.47 -18.37
CA PHE A 345 -6.60 34.13 -17.55
C PHE A 345 -5.79 33.10 -16.74
#